data_AF-A0A517N4I6-F1
#
_entry.id   AF-A0A517N4I6-F1
#
_cell.length_a   1.000
_cell.length_b   1.000
_cell.length_c   1.000
_cell.angle_alpha   90.00
_cell.angle_beta   90.00
_cell.angle_gamma   90.00
#
_symmetry.space_group_name_H-M   'P 1'
#
loop_
_entity.id
_entity.type
_entity.pdbx_description
1 polymer ?
#
loop_
_entity_poly.entity_id
_entity_poly.type
_entity_poly.pdbx_seq_one_letter_code
_entity_poly.pdbx_strand_id
1 'polypeptide(L)'
;MPLLKLWNTIRGRSTPDVVADAQPPSSVDTVPSQATSPSASVGSAPAVQNLGIPDSGGTGNQTPSVGTSESGNSQTGTRETGNRAAVAKAGRKTKAKSAPVAVTPQSPVATQVPEAVKPAKPARRPAFGIFGSSGPHAALCKQIKSLPARTILEINVEDGTRAIAVLETLAANLPAPAPVADSESEAATTAPAIRYLVIDQFEMAGGQTTLKQFHQTLREAAIRPQVIPEPIDRGLVRVAHTYGAVDLILIATPVDQWQNETIMKLIDRVSHSGTTLMFRDGDAWKSYQQNTAPLRRAA
;
A
#
# COMPACT_ATOMS: atom_id res chain seq x y z
N MET A 1 30.58 1.34 21.80
CA MET A 1 29.38 0.76 21.16
C MET A 1 28.22 0.60 22.16
N PRO A 2 27.51 1.66 22.56
CA PRO A 2 26.49 1.57 23.62
C PRO A 2 25.05 1.35 23.12
N LEU A 3 24.75 1.59 21.84
CA LEU A 3 23.36 1.59 21.34
C LEU A 3 22.82 0.19 20.98
N LEU A 4 23.66 -0.78 20.65
CA LEU A 4 23.22 -2.17 20.41
C LEU A 4 22.81 -2.90 21.70
N LYS A 5 23.40 -2.54 22.85
CA LYS A 5 23.04 -3.16 24.15
C LYS A 5 21.64 -2.77 24.61
N LEU A 6 21.18 -1.55 24.32
CA LEU A 6 19.85 -1.09 24.73
C LEU A 6 18.72 -1.79 23.96
N TRP A 7 18.98 -2.21 22.71
CA TRP A 7 18.00 -2.92 21.88
C TRP A 7 17.79 -4.38 22.33
N ASN A 8 18.82 -5.03 22.88
CA ASN A 8 18.75 -6.40 23.40
C ASN A 8 18.04 -6.48 24.77
N THR A 9 18.13 -5.45 25.60
CA THR A 9 17.47 -5.41 26.92
C THR A 9 15.95 -5.29 26.82
N ILE A 10 15.41 -4.63 25.80
CA ILE A 10 13.94 -4.48 25.61
C ILE A 10 13.27 -5.82 25.19
N ARG A 11 14.02 -6.77 24.63
CA ARG A 11 13.52 -8.10 24.25
C ARG A 11 13.75 -9.21 25.29
N GLY A 12 14.28 -8.90 26.46
CA GLY A 12 14.36 -9.85 27.58
C GLY A 12 15.25 -11.08 27.34
N ARG A 13 16.30 -10.98 26.52
CA ARG A 13 17.32 -12.03 26.42
C ARG A 13 18.53 -11.66 27.27
N SER A 14 18.66 -12.32 28.42
CA SER A 14 19.90 -12.34 29.19
C SER A 14 20.74 -13.54 28.75
N THR A 15 21.97 -13.31 28.29
CA THR A 15 22.99 -14.37 28.18
C THR A 15 24.30 -13.91 28.82
N PRO A 16 25.02 -14.81 29.50
CA PRO A 16 26.17 -14.48 30.33
C PRO A 16 27.46 -14.25 29.52
N ASP A 17 28.34 -13.47 30.11
CA ASP A 17 29.67 -13.08 29.64
C ASP A 17 30.58 -14.27 29.30
N VAL A 18 31.22 -14.23 28.12
CA VAL A 18 32.53 -14.84 27.90
C VAL A 18 33.42 -13.84 27.17
N VAL A 19 34.61 -13.70 27.73
CA VAL A 19 35.62 -12.66 27.58
C VAL A 19 36.30 -12.72 26.21
N ALA A 20 36.56 -11.52 25.68
CA ALA A 20 37.31 -11.24 24.47
C ALA A 20 38.80 -11.53 24.62
N ASP A 21 39.43 -12.00 23.55
CA ASP A 21 40.85 -11.73 23.31
C ASP A 21 41.01 -11.16 21.89
N ALA A 22 41.86 -10.14 21.78
CA ALA A 22 41.98 -9.24 20.64
C ALA A 22 43.33 -9.44 19.96
N GLN A 23 43.36 -9.42 18.62
CA GLN A 23 44.60 -9.17 17.88
C GLN A 23 44.34 -8.23 16.67
N PRO A 24 45.24 -7.24 16.42
CA PRO A 24 45.07 -6.14 15.45
C PRO A 24 45.43 -6.51 13.98
N PRO A 25 45.14 -5.60 13.01
CA PRO A 25 45.07 -5.91 11.59
C PRO A 25 46.41 -5.74 10.85
N SER A 26 46.67 -6.64 9.90
CA SER A 26 47.71 -6.50 8.88
C SER A 26 47.10 -6.05 7.55
N SER A 27 47.59 -4.90 7.10
CA SER A 27 47.51 -4.38 5.73
C SER A 27 48.38 -5.22 4.78
N VAL A 28 47.86 -5.55 3.59
CA VAL A 28 48.68 -5.94 2.44
C VAL A 28 48.08 -5.36 1.16
N ASP A 29 48.95 -4.69 0.42
CA ASP A 29 48.80 -4.12 -0.92
C ASP A 29 48.52 -5.16 -2.04
N THR A 30 48.26 -4.62 -3.24
CA THR A 30 48.86 -5.06 -4.53
C THR A 30 47.92 -5.70 -5.58
N VAL A 31 47.49 -4.81 -6.50
CA VAL A 31 47.59 -4.90 -7.98
C VAL A 31 46.43 -5.48 -8.82
N PRO A 32 46.20 -4.91 -10.02
CA PRO A 32 44.98 -5.04 -10.81
C PRO A 32 45.16 -6.04 -11.97
N SER A 33 44.05 -6.51 -12.57
CA SER A 33 44.04 -6.91 -13.98
C SER A 33 42.67 -7.30 -14.51
N GLN A 34 42.52 -6.97 -15.79
CA GLN A 34 41.74 -7.64 -16.83
C GLN A 34 40.27 -7.27 -17.04
N ALA A 35 40.13 -6.34 -17.99
CA ALA A 35 39.07 -6.30 -18.98
C ALA A 35 38.81 -7.66 -19.63
N THR A 36 37.54 -7.98 -19.88
CA THR A 36 37.08 -8.65 -21.10
C THR A 36 35.61 -8.30 -21.34
N SER A 37 35.35 -7.48 -22.35
CA SER A 37 34.10 -7.56 -23.12
C SER A 37 34.13 -8.86 -23.92
N PRO A 38 32.98 -9.46 -24.28
CA PRO A 38 32.60 -9.34 -25.69
C PRO A 38 31.09 -9.41 -26.01
N SER A 39 30.83 -8.99 -27.25
CA SER A 39 29.87 -9.56 -28.21
C SER A 39 28.38 -9.31 -28.04
N ALA A 40 27.95 -8.33 -28.84
CA ALA A 40 26.73 -8.40 -29.62
C ALA A 40 26.55 -9.77 -30.31
N SER A 41 25.33 -10.31 -30.26
CA SER A 41 24.86 -11.24 -31.27
C SER A 41 23.55 -10.71 -31.86
N VAL A 42 23.66 -10.41 -33.14
CA VAL A 42 22.60 -10.21 -34.12
C VAL A 42 21.91 -11.56 -34.30
N GLY A 43 20.59 -11.60 -34.13
CA GLY A 43 19.77 -12.81 -34.30
C GLY A 43 18.53 -12.50 -35.13
N SER A 44 18.58 -12.98 -36.37
CA SER A 44 17.65 -12.81 -37.48
C SER A 44 16.17 -13.11 -37.20
N ALA A 45 15.33 -12.40 -37.94
CA ALA A 45 13.98 -12.81 -38.31
C ALA A 45 13.98 -14.17 -39.05
N PRO A 46 12.82 -14.85 -39.06
CA PRO A 46 12.29 -15.31 -40.33
C PRO A 46 10.86 -14.83 -40.57
N ALA A 47 10.66 -14.42 -41.82
CA ALA A 47 9.38 -14.27 -42.48
C ALA A 47 8.76 -15.64 -42.82
N VAL A 48 7.59 -15.59 -43.48
CA VAL A 48 6.87 -16.66 -44.19
C VAL A 48 6.09 -17.61 -43.24
N GLN A 49 4.81 -17.97 -43.39
CA GLN A 49 3.97 -18.17 -44.57
C GLN A 49 2.48 -17.88 -44.32
N ASN A 50 1.90 -17.24 -45.33
CA ASN A 50 0.52 -17.23 -45.74
C ASN A 50 0.02 -18.68 -45.98
N LEU A 51 -1.09 -19.10 -45.36
CA LEU A 51 -1.87 -20.25 -45.81
C LEU A 51 -3.37 -19.91 -45.66
N GLY A 52 -4.00 -19.65 -46.80
CA GLY A 52 -5.43 -19.46 -46.91
C GLY A 52 -6.22 -20.77 -46.81
N ILE A 53 -7.48 -20.65 -46.40
CA ILE A 53 -8.53 -21.68 -46.49
C ILE A 53 -9.86 -20.93 -46.79
N PRO A 54 -10.78 -21.52 -47.58
CA PRO A 54 -11.44 -20.84 -48.67
C PRO A 54 -12.82 -20.26 -48.35
N ASP A 55 -13.17 -19.31 -49.21
CA ASP A 55 -14.52 -18.86 -49.53
C ASP A 55 -15.35 -20.01 -50.13
N SER A 56 -16.59 -20.19 -49.65
CA SER A 56 -17.67 -20.94 -50.30
C SER A 56 -19.02 -20.64 -49.64
N GLY A 57 -19.64 -19.53 -50.05
CA GLY A 57 -20.99 -19.54 -50.65
C GLY A 57 -22.22 -19.81 -49.77
N GLY A 58 -23.18 -18.85 -49.80
CA GLY A 58 -24.59 -19.16 -49.53
C GLY A 58 -25.51 -17.98 -49.23
N THR A 59 -25.87 -17.20 -50.27
CA THR A 59 -27.20 -16.60 -50.57
C THR A 59 -28.18 -16.35 -49.41
N GLY A 60 -28.80 -15.19 -49.19
CA GLY A 60 -29.02 -13.99 -49.99
C GLY A 60 -30.33 -13.32 -49.51
N ASN A 61 -30.41 -11.99 -49.50
CA ASN A 61 -31.48 -11.17 -50.11
C ASN A 61 -31.48 -9.71 -49.59
N GLN A 62 -31.22 -8.81 -50.54
CA GLN A 62 -31.99 -7.59 -50.86
C GLN A 62 -32.04 -6.41 -49.85
N THR A 63 -31.17 -5.44 -50.17
CA THR A 63 -31.40 -3.98 -50.36
C THR A 63 -32.83 -3.55 -50.76
N PRO A 64 -33.28 -2.28 -50.55
CA PRO A 64 -32.68 -1.03 -51.07
C PRO A 64 -32.53 0.11 -50.03
N SER A 65 -31.40 0.83 -49.96
CA SER A 65 -30.96 2.00 -50.77
C SER A 65 -31.65 3.34 -50.42
N VAL A 66 -30.85 4.35 -50.06
CA VAL A 66 -30.65 5.65 -50.75
C VAL A 66 -30.11 6.67 -49.72
N GLY A 67 -28.98 7.30 -50.02
CA GLY A 67 -28.47 8.44 -49.23
C GLY A 67 -27.00 8.76 -49.44
N THR A 68 -26.61 9.02 -50.69
CA THR A 68 -25.29 9.48 -51.11
C THR A 68 -25.06 10.94 -50.72
N SER A 69 -23.89 11.26 -50.16
CA SER A 69 -23.19 12.52 -50.46
C SER A 69 -21.70 12.41 -50.10
N GLU A 70 -20.89 12.34 -51.15
CA GLU A 70 -19.45 12.56 -51.17
C GLU A 70 -19.07 14.01 -50.84
N SER A 71 -17.95 14.17 -50.16
CA SER A 71 -16.89 15.19 -50.36
C SER A 71 -15.87 14.91 -49.25
N GLY A 72 -14.66 14.43 -49.48
CA GLY A 72 -13.70 14.96 -50.43
C GLY A 72 -12.97 16.15 -49.76
N ASN A 73 -11.77 15.92 -49.22
CA ASN A 73 -10.54 16.67 -49.52
C ASN A 73 -9.49 16.58 -48.38
N SER A 74 -8.32 16.11 -48.79
CA SER A 74 -6.95 16.49 -48.39
C SER A 74 -6.76 17.54 -47.29
N GLN A 75 -5.85 17.27 -46.33
CA GLN A 75 -4.59 18.02 -46.24
C GLN A 75 -3.67 17.54 -45.10
N THR A 76 -2.42 17.38 -45.49
CA THR A 76 -1.21 17.37 -44.68
C THR A 76 -1.05 18.65 -43.84
N GLY A 77 -0.50 18.53 -42.64
CA GLY A 77 -0.23 19.68 -41.78
C GLY A 77 0.73 19.38 -40.64
N THR A 78 2.02 19.36 -40.95
CA THR A 78 3.10 19.67 -40.00
C THR A 78 2.91 21.09 -39.48
N ARG A 79 2.88 21.28 -38.16
CA ARG A 79 3.09 22.60 -37.54
C ARG A 79 3.86 22.48 -36.24
N GLU A 80 5.16 22.59 -36.41
CA GLU A 80 6.08 23.25 -35.50
C GLU A 80 5.54 24.64 -35.13
N THR A 81 5.52 24.99 -33.86
CA THR A 81 5.54 26.38 -33.39
C THR A 81 5.93 26.39 -31.93
N GLY A 82 7.20 26.72 -31.69
CA GLY A 82 7.64 27.21 -30.40
C GLY A 82 6.92 28.52 -30.10
N ASN A 83 6.52 28.72 -28.84
CA ASN A 83 6.22 30.04 -28.31
C ASN A 83 6.98 30.26 -27.02
N ARG A 84 8.03 31.06 -27.20
CA ARG A 84 8.83 31.76 -26.21
C ARG A 84 8.14 33.11 -26.00
N ALA A 85 7.65 33.39 -24.79
CA ALA A 85 7.31 34.76 -24.39
C ALA A 85 7.39 34.90 -22.87
N ALA A 86 8.46 35.57 -22.46
CA ALA A 86 8.59 36.22 -21.19
C ALA A 86 7.55 37.33 -21.06
N VAL A 87 6.86 37.43 -19.92
CA VAL A 87 6.33 38.70 -19.43
C VAL A 87 6.54 38.78 -17.92
N ALA A 88 7.27 39.82 -17.56
CA ALA A 88 7.56 40.26 -16.21
C ALA A 88 6.39 41.04 -15.59
N LYS A 89 6.51 41.24 -14.28
CA LYS A 89 6.12 42.41 -13.46
C LYS A 89 4.96 42.26 -12.46
N ALA A 90 5.25 42.92 -11.34
CA ALA A 90 4.40 43.47 -10.30
C ALA A 90 3.83 42.41 -9.34
N GLY A 91 4.26 42.33 -8.08
CA GLY A 91 4.55 43.43 -7.17
C GLY A 91 3.30 43.74 -6.35
N ARG A 92 3.14 43.09 -5.20
CA ARG A 92 2.26 43.57 -4.14
C ARG A 92 2.79 43.16 -2.78
N LYS A 93 3.52 44.09 -2.17
CA LYS A 93 3.85 44.08 -0.74
C LYS A 93 2.57 44.43 0.03
N THR A 94 2.01 43.48 0.77
CA THR A 94 1.04 43.79 1.84
C THR A 94 1.77 43.66 3.18
N LYS A 95 2.04 44.83 3.75
CA LYS A 95 2.63 45.05 5.06
C LYS A 95 1.50 44.96 6.08
N ALA A 96 1.34 43.82 6.74
CA ALA A 96 0.44 43.69 7.89
C ALA A 96 1.23 43.98 9.17
N LYS A 97 0.68 44.90 9.95
CA LYS A 97 1.24 45.52 11.16
C LYS A 97 0.33 45.07 12.30
N SER A 98 0.84 44.23 13.21
CA SER A 98 0.14 43.80 14.44
C SER A 98 1.23 43.38 15.43
N ALA A 99 1.68 44.30 16.27
CA ALA A 99 1.17 44.60 17.63
C ALA A 99 1.87 43.69 18.69
N PRO A 100 2.72 44.26 19.56
CA PRO A 100 3.37 43.51 20.64
C PRO A 100 2.38 43.25 21.78
N VAL A 101 2.12 41.98 22.07
CA VAL A 101 1.36 41.56 23.26
C VAL A 101 2.28 41.58 24.47
N ALA A 102 1.79 42.22 25.52
CA ALA A 102 2.45 42.50 26.78
C ALA A 102 2.92 41.24 27.52
N VAL A 103 4.16 41.30 27.99
CA VAL A 103 4.76 40.36 28.93
C VAL A 103 4.12 40.55 30.30
N THR A 104 3.45 39.52 30.80
CA THR A 104 2.96 39.47 32.19
C THR A 104 4.04 38.84 33.07
N PRO A 105 4.47 39.47 34.17
CA PRO A 105 5.48 38.90 35.07
C PRO A 105 4.89 37.73 35.87
N GLN A 106 5.53 36.56 35.77
CA GLN A 106 5.25 35.38 36.60
C GLN A 106 5.76 35.60 38.03
N SER A 107 4.88 35.39 39.01
CA SER A 107 5.22 35.31 40.43
C SER A 107 6.02 34.03 40.73
N PRO A 108 6.96 34.07 41.69
CA PRO A 108 7.75 32.91 42.09
C PRO A 108 6.88 31.90 42.85
N VAL A 109 6.75 30.70 42.28
CA VAL A 109 6.15 29.53 42.94
C VAL A 109 7.16 28.94 43.91
N ALA A 110 6.70 28.71 45.14
CA ALA A 110 7.43 28.19 46.27
C ALA A 110 8.03 26.79 46.02
N THR A 111 9.28 26.63 46.43
CA THR A 111 10.00 25.36 46.56
C THR A 111 9.25 24.43 47.51
N GLN A 112 8.58 23.41 46.97
CA GLN A 112 8.06 22.30 47.75
C GLN A 112 9.13 21.23 47.91
N VAL A 113 9.33 20.85 49.17
CA VAL A 113 10.25 19.81 49.65
C VAL A 113 9.80 18.44 49.11
N PRO A 114 10.69 17.63 48.51
CA PRO A 114 10.33 16.30 48.04
C PRO A 114 10.10 15.35 49.22
N GLU A 115 8.85 14.95 49.43
CA GLU A 115 8.45 13.88 50.34
C GLU A 115 8.83 12.51 49.74
N ALA A 116 9.45 11.67 50.55
CA ALA A 116 10.02 10.39 50.15
C ALA A 116 8.96 9.42 49.59
N VAL A 117 9.04 9.16 48.29
CA VAL A 117 8.15 8.26 47.55
C VAL A 117 8.42 6.81 47.93
N LYS A 118 7.40 6.16 48.50
CA LYS A 118 7.38 4.71 48.78
C LYS A 118 7.56 3.90 47.48
N PRO A 119 8.29 2.77 47.52
CA PRO A 119 8.58 1.97 46.32
C PRO A 119 7.30 1.42 45.68
N ALA A 120 7.03 1.86 44.46
CA ALA A 120 5.87 1.46 43.67
C ALA A 120 5.99 -0.02 43.28
N LYS A 121 4.92 -0.78 43.55
CA LYS A 121 4.77 -2.18 43.11
C LYS A 121 4.86 -2.25 41.57
N PRO A 122 5.51 -3.28 41.00
CA PRO A 122 5.73 -3.39 39.57
C PRO A 122 4.40 -3.42 38.81
N ALA A 123 4.22 -2.46 37.91
CA ALA A 123 3.06 -2.35 37.04
C ALA A 123 2.94 -3.62 36.19
N ARG A 124 1.90 -4.41 36.45
CA ARG A 124 1.49 -5.50 35.57
C ARG A 124 1.22 -4.89 34.19
N ARG A 125 1.92 -5.40 33.17
CA ARG A 125 1.65 -5.08 31.76
C ARG A 125 0.14 -5.25 31.51
N PRO A 126 -0.56 -4.26 30.92
CA PRO A 126 -1.97 -4.44 30.59
C PRO A 126 -2.08 -5.62 29.65
N ALA A 127 -2.70 -6.69 30.14
CA ALA A 127 -3.14 -7.76 29.27
C ALA A 127 -4.09 -7.12 28.26
N PHE A 128 -3.78 -7.24 26.97
CA PHE A 128 -4.60 -6.85 25.81
C PHE A 128 -5.89 -7.68 25.72
N GLY A 129 -6.61 -7.80 26.84
CA GLY A 129 -7.91 -8.44 26.92
C GLY A 129 -9.02 -7.41 26.71
N ILE A 130 -9.97 -7.74 25.84
CA ILE A 130 -11.37 -7.27 25.88
C ILE A 130 -11.70 -5.96 25.13
N PHE A 131 -10.75 -5.23 24.54
CA PHE A 131 -11.08 -4.02 23.72
C PHE A 131 -11.67 -4.28 22.32
N GLY A 132 -11.85 -5.54 21.91
CA GLY A 132 -12.14 -5.92 20.51
C GLY A 132 -13.53 -5.56 19.95
N SER A 133 -14.32 -4.69 20.58
CA SER A 133 -15.67 -4.39 20.09
C SER A 133 -16.18 -2.96 20.22
N SER A 134 -15.42 -2.04 20.82
CA SER A 134 -15.88 -0.64 21.02
C SER A 134 -15.02 0.42 20.31
N GLY A 135 -14.06 0.03 19.47
CA GLY A 135 -13.27 0.98 18.68
C GLY A 135 -14.05 1.60 17.51
N PRO A 136 -13.53 2.69 16.92
CA PRO A 136 -14.15 3.34 15.75
C PRO A 136 -14.33 2.41 14.54
N HIS A 137 -13.58 1.31 14.49
CA HIS A 137 -13.63 0.31 13.43
C HIS A 137 -14.35 -0.99 13.83
N ALA A 138 -15.04 -1.02 14.98
CA ALA A 138 -15.66 -2.24 15.48
C ALA A 138 -16.70 -2.84 14.52
N ALA A 139 -17.45 -2.01 13.79
CA ALA A 139 -18.41 -2.47 12.78
C ALA A 139 -17.71 -3.23 11.64
N LEU A 140 -16.61 -2.68 11.12
CA LEU A 140 -15.78 -3.33 10.10
C LEU A 140 -15.18 -4.64 10.64
N CYS A 141 -14.55 -4.58 11.82
CA CYS A 141 -13.94 -5.76 12.47
C CYS A 141 -14.94 -6.90 12.66
N LYS A 142 -16.19 -6.61 13.02
CA LYS A 142 -17.26 -7.62 13.13
C LYS A 142 -17.56 -8.29 11.80
N GLN A 143 -17.61 -7.53 10.70
CA GLN A 143 -17.89 -8.05 9.36
C GLN A 143 -16.74 -8.91 8.81
N ILE A 144 -15.48 -8.52 9.06
CA ILE A 144 -14.32 -9.24 8.52
C ILE A 144 -13.84 -10.41 9.37
N LYS A 145 -14.33 -10.54 10.62
CA LYS A 145 -13.85 -11.56 11.57
C LYS A 145 -13.92 -12.99 11.02
N SER A 146 -14.92 -13.31 10.22
CA SER A 146 -15.08 -14.65 9.65
C SER A 146 -14.35 -14.86 8.33
N LEU A 147 -13.67 -13.83 7.78
CA LEU A 147 -13.03 -13.92 6.48
C LEU A 147 -11.64 -14.57 6.60
N PRO A 148 -11.32 -15.59 5.79
CA PRO A 148 -10.01 -16.24 5.78
C PRO A 148 -8.96 -15.44 4.95
N ALA A 149 -8.96 -14.10 5.07
CA ALA A 149 -8.13 -13.23 4.25
C ALA A 149 -6.63 -13.33 4.60
N ARG A 150 -5.78 -13.55 3.60
CA ARG A 150 -4.30 -13.59 3.72
C ARG A 150 -3.63 -12.40 3.04
N THR A 151 -4.32 -11.77 2.11
CA THR A 151 -3.88 -10.60 1.36
C THR A 151 -4.97 -9.53 1.44
N ILE A 152 -4.57 -8.35 1.90
CA ILE A 152 -5.47 -7.21 2.07
C ILE A 152 -4.94 -6.08 1.21
N LEU A 153 -5.83 -5.48 0.43
CA LEU A 153 -5.58 -4.23 -0.26
C LEU A 153 -6.47 -3.15 0.35
N GLU A 154 -5.86 -2.09 0.86
CA GLU A 154 -6.59 -0.91 1.35
C GLU A 154 -6.32 0.29 0.46
N ILE A 155 -7.40 0.96 0.06
CA ILE A 155 -7.38 2.17 -0.77
C ILE A 155 -7.83 3.34 0.10
N ASN A 156 -6.97 4.36 0.21
CA ASN A 156 -7.13 5.54 1.08
C ASN A 156 -7.09 5.19 2.59
N VAL A 157 -5.89 5.07 3.16
CA VAL A 157 -5.63 4.49 4.50
C VAL A 157 -5.82 5.45 5.67
N GLU A 158 -6.10 6.73 5.41
CA GLU A 158 -6.26 7.76 6.43
C GLU A 158 -5.04 7.82 7.37
N ASP A 159 -5.20 7.57 8.67
CA ASP A 159 -4.13 7.62 9.68
C ASP A 159 -3.43 6.27 9.93
N GLY A 160 -3.94 5.19 9.33
CA GLY A 160 -3.46 3.82 9.51
C GLY A 160 -3.94 3.11 10.78
N THR A 161 -4.75 3.73 11.63
CA THR A 161 -5.30 3.07 12.83
C THR A 161 -6.28 1.94 12.48
N ARG A 162 -7.03 2.11 11.39
CA ARG A 162 -7.90 1.08 10.81
C ARG A 162 -7.12 -0.17 10.41
N ALA A 163 -5.97 0.00 9.77
CA ALA A 163 -5.13 -1.10 9.33
C ALA A 163 -4.68 -1.98 10.51
N ILE A 164 -4.33 -1.37 11.64
CA ILE A 164 -3.99 -2.08 12.88
C ILE A 164 -5.17 -2.93 13.34
N ALA A 165 -6.35 -2.32 13.48
CA ALA A 165 -7.56 -3.02 13.94
C ALA A 165 -7.96 -4.18 13.02
N VAL A 166 -7.87 -3.98 11.70
CA VAL A 166 -8.17 -4.99 10.67
C VAL A 166 -7.19 -6.16 10.77
N LEU A 167 -5.89 -5.87 10.81
CA LEU A 167 -4.85 -6.91 10.84
C LEU A 167 -4.86 -7.70 12.15
N GLU A 168 -5.07 -7.05 13.29
CA GLU A 168 -5.24 -7.74 14.57
C GLU A 168 -6.47 -8.65 14.57
N THR A 169 -7.59 -8.17 14.04
CA THR A 169 -8.83 -8.94 13.94
C THR A 169 -8.63 -10.18 13.07
N LEU A 170 -8.01 -10.04 11.90
CA LEU A 170 -7.79 -11.16 10.99
C LEU A 170 -6.72 -12.13 11.51
N ALA A 171 -5.64 -11.63 12.10
CA ALA A 171 -4.59 -12.46 12.69
C ALA A 171 -5.13 -13.36 13.80
N ALA A 172 -6.10 -12.90 14.59
CA ALA A 172 -6.75 -13.69 15.63
C ALA A 172 -7.56 -14.90 15.10
N ASN A 173 -7.96 -14.88 13.82
CA ASN A 173 -8.71 -15.97 13.20
C ASN A 173 -7.81 -16.90 12.37
N LEU A 174 -6.52 -16.58 12.22
CA LEU A 174 -5.61 -17.47 11.53
C LEU A 174 -5.35 -18.70 12.40
N PRO A 175 -5.40 -19.92 11.82
CA PRO A 175 -5.05 -21.12 12.55
C PRO A 175 -3.64 -20.95 13.12
N ALA A 176 -3.49 -21.25 14.41
CA ALA A 176 -2.18 -21.29 15.03
C ALA A 176 -1.28 -22.21 14.19
N PRO A 177 -0.01 -21.82 13.94
CA PRO A 177 0.91 -22.68 13.22
C PRO A 177 0.93 -24.04 13.91
N ALA A 178 0.60 -25.09 13.16
CA ALA A 178 0.57 -26.44 13.70
C ALA A 178 1.94 -26.72 14.35
N PRO A 179 1.97 -27.27 15.58
CA PRO A 179 3.23 -27.64 16.21
C PRO A 179 3.89 -28.69 15.31
N VAL A 180 4.96 -28.30 14.62
CA VAL A 180 5.81 -29.23 13.88
C VAL A 180 6.50 -30.10 14.92
N ALA A 181 6.03 -31.35 15.03
CA ALA A 181 6.30 -32.21 16.18
C ALA A 181 7.78 -32.64 16.33
N ASP A 182 8.58 -32.63 15.27
CA ASP A 182 9.87 -33.36 15.28
C ASP A 182 11.01 -32.62 14.57
N SER A 183 11.19 -31.32 14.80
CA SER A 183 12.33 -30.61 14.18
C SER A 183 12.98 -29.62 15.14
N GLU A 184 14.08 -30.06 15.76
CA GLU A 184 15.11 -29.23 16.41
C GLU A 184 15.84 -28.28 15.43
N SER A 185 15.33 -28.15 14.20
CA SER A 185 15.83 -27.17 13.24
C SER A 185 15.30 -25.79 13.62
N GLU A 186 16.20 -24.93 14.09
CA GLU A 186 16.01 -23.50 14.41
C GLU A 186 15.61 -22.65 13.19
N ALA A 187 15.17 -23.28 12.09
CA ALA A 187 14.60 -22.62 10.93
C ALA A 187 13.21 -22.08 11.29
N ALA A 188 13.21 -20.82 11.76
CA ALA A 188 12.05 -20.03 12.15
C ALA A 188 10.78 -20.36 11.35
N THR A 189 9.90 -21.19 11.93
CA THR A 189 8.54 -21.44 11.43
C THR A 189 7.82 -20.11 11.39
N THR A 190 7.85 -19.47 10.22
CA THR A 190 7.29 -18.14 10.03
C THR A 190 5.79 -18.29 10.00
N ALA A 191 5.13 -17.94 11.11
CA ALA A 191 3.67 -17.93 11.19
C ALA A 191 3.09 -17.24 9.95
N PRO A 192 1.99 -17.74 9.38
CA PRO A 192 1.47 -17.23 8.12
C PRO A 192 1.08 -15.76 8.27
N ALA A 193 1.92 -14.87 7.75
CA ALA A 193 1.76 -13.44 7.88
C ALA A 193 0.76 -12.93 6.84
N ILE A 194 -0.17 -12.07 7.28
CA ILE A 194 -1.08 -11.36 6.39
C ILE A 194 -0.28 -10.32 5.61
N ARG A 195 -0.38 -10.34 4.29
CA ARG A 195 0.23 -9.32 3.42
C ARG A 195 -0.72 -8.13 3.34
N TYR A 196 -0.22 -6.96 3.73
CA TYR A 196 -0.98 -5.72 3.75
C TYR A 196 -0.45 -4.76 2.68
N LEU A 197 -1.28 -4.50 1.67
CA LEU A 197 -1.01 -3.62 0.52
C LEU A 197 -1.82 -2.34 0.67
N VAL A 198 -1.22 -1.21 0.28
CA VAL A 198 -1.83 0.12 0.43
C VAL A 198 -1.70 0.90 -0.86
N ILE A 199 -2.81 1.45 -1.35
CA ILE A 199 -2.82 2.47 -2.41
C ILE A 199 -3.34 3.77 -1.79
N ASP A 200 -2.48 4.78 -1.74
CA ASP A 200 -2.82 6.11 -1.21
C ASP A 200 -1.88 7.16 -1.82
N GLN A 201 -2.35 8.39 -2.01
CA GLN A 201 -1.51 9.50 -2.46
C GLN A 201 -0.93 10.32 -1.29
N PHE A 202 -1.34 10.05 -0.05
CA PHE A 202 -0.92 10.73 1.17
C PHE A 202 -0.97 12.27 1.01
N GLU A 203 0.10 12.96 1.41
CA GLU A 203 0.21 14.41 1.30
C GLU A 203 0.19 14.93 -0.16
N MET A 204 0.46 14.09 -1.16
CA MET A 204 0.56 14.51 -2.56
C MET A 204 -0.81 14.85 -3.18
N ALA A 205 -1.89 14.31 -2.64
CA ALA A 205 -3.26 14.65 -3.02
C ALA A 205 -3.97 15.55 -2.00
N GLY A 206 -3.20 16.23 -1.13
CA GLY A 206 -3.76 17.07 -0.07
C GLY A 206 -4.31 16.29 1.13
N GLY A 207 -3.93 15.02 1.29
CA GLY A 207 -4.26 14.24 2.48
C GLY A 207 -3.64 14.81 3.75
N GLN A 208 -4.29 14.57 4.90
CA GLN A 208 -3.82 15.05 6.21
C GLN A 208 -2.65 14.22 6.76
N THR A 209 -2.60 12.93 6.42
CA THR A 209 -1.56 12.00 6.88
C THR A 209 -0.42 11.96 5.88
N THR A 210 0.80 12.19 6.36
CA THR A 210 2.01 11.99 5.55
C THR A 210 2.39 10.52 5.45
N LEU A 211 3.04 10.12 4.35
CA LEU A 211 3.59 8.76 4.20
C LEU A 211 4.48 8.35 5.38
N LYS A 212 5.26 9.28 5.92
CA LYS A 212 6.11 9.06 7.10
C LYS A 212 5.31 8.76 8.37
N GLN A 213 4.25 9.53 8.64
CA GLN A 213 3.38 9.30 9.80
C GLN A 213 2.69 7.95 9.71
N PHE A 214 2.16 7.61 8.53
CA PHE A 214 1.54 6.30 8.29
C PHE A 214 2.48 5.14 8.60
N HIS A 215 3.71 5.17 8.08
CA HIS A 215 4.72 4.15 8.40
C HIS A 215 5.10 4.12 9.88
N GLN A 216 5.13 5.27 10.56
CA GLN A 216 5.41 5.35 11.99
C GLN A 216 4.31 4.65 12.81
N THR A 217 3.04 4.96 12.53
CA THR A 217 1.87 4.33 13.17
C THR A 217 1.92 2.80 13.03
N LEU A 218 2.18 2.28 11.83
CA LEU A 218 2.23 0.83 11.60
C LEU A 218 3.46 0.15 12.19
N ARG A 219 4.61 0.84 12.25
CA ARG A 219 5.83 0.32 12.86
C ARG A 219 5.66 0.07 14.35
N GLU A 220 4.89 0.93 15.04
CA GLU A 220 4.58 0.77 16.47
C GLU A 220 3.80 -0.53 16.74
N ALA A 221 2.97 -0.97 15.79
CA ALA A 221 2.28 -2.26 15.81
C ALA A 221 3.07 -3.42 15.15
N ALA A 222 4.36 -3.21 14.82
CA ALA A 222 5.22 -4.17 14.12
C ALA A 222 4.69 -4.63 12.73
N ILE A 223 3.83 -3.82 12.10
CA ILE A 223 3.27 -4.08 10.77
C ILE A 223 4.20 -3.50 9.69
N ARG A 224 4.39 -4.25 8.60
CA ARG A 224 5.19 -3.83 7.44
C ARG A 224 4.29 -3.71 6.20
N PRO A 225 3.72 -2.52 5.93
CA PRO A 225 2.88 -2.32 4.75
C PRO A 225 3.70 -2.32 3.46
N GLN A 226 3.10 -2.79 2.36
CA GLN A 226 3.57 -2.54 1.00
C GLN A 226 2.82 -1.34 0.44
N VAL A 227 3.46 -0.17 0.47
CA VAL A 227 2.83 1.09 0.12
C VAL A 227 3.05 1.44 -1.35
N ILE A 228 1.98 1.80 -2.04
CA ILE A 228 1.97 2.22 -3.43
C ILE A 228 1.46 3.68 -3.44
N PRO A 229 2.38 4.67 -3.43
CA PRO A 229 2.04 6.08 -3.29
C PRO A 229 1.52 6.67 -4.62
N GLU A 230 0.42 6.15 -5.15
CA GLU A 230 -0.12 6.46 -6.48
C GLU A 230 -1.64 6.61 -6.45
N PRO A 231 -2.25 7.27 -7.47
CA PRO A 231 -3.70 7.25 -7.64
C PRO A 231 -4.24 5.82 -7.86
N ILE A 232 -5.54 5.65 -7.63
CA ILE A 232 -6.22 4.35 -7.57
C ILE A 232 -5.99 3.51 -8.83
N ASP A 233 -6.12 4.13 -10.00
CA ASP A 233 -5.94 3.49 -11.31
C ASP A 233 -4.53 2.89 -11.48
N ARG A 234 -3.48 3.69 -11.26
CA ARG A 234 -2.08 3.24 -11.39
C ARG A 234 -1.70 2.25 -10.31
N GLY A 235 -2.17 2.50 -9.09
CA GLY A 235 -1.96 1.61 -7.95
C GLY A 235 -2.52 0.21 -8.22
N LEU A 236 -3.76 0.11 -8.71
CA LEU A 236 -4.39 -1.18 -9.04
C LEU A 236 -3.66 -1.90 -10.17
N VAL A 237 -3.20 -1.17 -11.20
CA VAL A 237 -2.35 -1.76 -12.26
C VAL A 237 -1.08 -2.36 -11.64
N ARG A 238 -0.37 -1.62 -10.78
CA ARG A 238 0.83 -2.14 -10.10
C ARG A 238 0.51 -3.36 -9.23
N VAL A 239 -0.61 -3.36 -8.51
CA VAL A 239 -1.04 -4.51 -7.70
C VAL A 239 -1.28 -5.73 -8.57
N ALA A 240 -2.04 -5.59 -9.66
CA ALA A 240 -2.33 -6.68 -10.59
C ALA A 240 -1.04 -7.30 -11.16
N HIS A 241 -0.04 -6.49 -11.49
CA HIS A 241 1.22 -6.97 -12.06
C HIS A 241 2.19 -7.55 -11.01
N THR A 242 2.21 -7.02 -9.80
CA THR A 242 3.23 -7.38 -8.78
C THR A 242 2.74 -8.45 -7.82
N TYR A 243 1.48 -8.38 -7.42
CA TYR A 243 0.89 -9.23 -6.38
C TYR A 243 -0.20 -10.15 -6.92
N GLY A 244 -0.85 -9.78 -8.02
CA GLY A 244 -1.96 -10.52 -8.60
C GLY A 244 -3.28 -10.22 -7.89
N ALA A 245 -4.05 -11.27 -7.59
CA ALA A 245 -5.35 -11.15 -6.93
C ALA A 245 -5.23 -11.12 -5.39
N VAL A 246 -6.19 -10.49 -4.72
CA VAL A 246 -6.22 -10.32 -3.26
C VAL A 246 -7.52 -10.81 -2.62
N ASP A 247 -7.49 -11.19 -1.34
CA ASP A 247 -8.64 -11.79 -0.64
C ASP A 247 -9.63 -10.74 -0.11
N LEU A 248 -9.13 -9.59 0.33
CA LEU A 248 -9.94 -8.52 0.91
C LEU A 248 -9.53 -7.17 0.33
N ILE A 249 -10.49 -6.44 -0.23
CA ILE A 249 -10.30 -5.08 -0.72
C ILE A 249 -11.14 -4.14 0.14
N LEU A 250 -10.50 -3.13 0.73
CA LEU A 250 -11.13 -2.08 1.52
C LEU A 250 -10.99 -0.74 0.79
N ILE A 251 -12.09 -0.05 0.54
CA ILE A 251 -12.10 1.25 -0.14
C ILE A 251 -12.70 2.31 0.78
N ALA A 252 -11.87 3.25 1.27
CA ALA A 252 -12.34 4.40 2.04
C ALA A 252 -12.49 5.68 1.20
N THR A 253 -12.39 5.56 -0.12
CA THR A 253 -12.59 6.65 -1.08
C THR A 253 -14.09 6.86 -1.37
N PRO A 254 -14.57 8.11 -1.53
CA PRO A 254 -15.92 8.41 -2.00
C PRO A 254 -16.31 7.63 -3.27
N VAL A 255 -17.56 7.18 -3.33
CA VAL A 255 -18.08 6.27 -4.37
C VAL A 255 -17.90 6.81 -5.79
N ASP A 256 -18.06 8.11 -5.98
CA ASP A 256 -17.89 8.82 -7.24
C ASP A 256 -16.48 8.71 -7.85
N GLN A 257 -15.46 8.47 -7.03
CA GLN A 257 -14.08 8.43 -7.49
C GLN A 257 -13.63 7.03 -7.93
N TRP A 258 -14.22 5.97 -7.38
CA TRP A 258 -13.80 4.59 -7.65
C TRP A 258 -14.84 3.77 -8.43
N GLN A 259 -16.13 4.09 -8.34
CA GLN A 259 -17.18 3.31 -8.99
C GLN A 259 -17.38 3.73 -10.47
N ASN A 260 -16.27 3.84 -11.20
CA ASN A 260 -16.28 4.02 -12.65
C ASN A 260 -15.85 2.74 -13.37
N GLU A 261 -16.26 2.59 -14.63
CA GLU A 261 -16.05 1.36 -15.40
C GLU A 261 -14.56 0.95 -15.48
N THR A 262 -13.67 1.92 -15.65
CA THR A 262 -12.23 1.69 -15.75
C THR A 262 -11.66 1.10 -14.46
N ILE A 263 -11.96 1.70 -13.31
CA ILE A 263 -11.50 1.21 -12.01
C ILE A 263 -12.18 -0.12 -11.66
N MET A 264 -13.46 -0.30 -11.97
CA MET A 264 -14.13 -1.58 -11.75
C MET A 264 -13.49 -2.73 -12.54
N LYS A 265 -13.06 -2.49 -13.79
CA LYS A 265 -12.27 -3.48 -14.56
C LYS A 265 -10.93 -3.78 -13.91
N LEU A 266 -10.27 -2.79 -13.31
CA LEU A 266 -9.00 -2.99 -12.61
C LEU A 266 -9.19 -3.74 -11.28
N ILE A 267 -10.25 -3.44 -10.53
CA ILE A 267 -10.66 -4.17 -9.34
C ILE A 267 -10.92 -5.64 -9.68
N ASP A 268 -11.63 -5.91 -10.78
CA ASP A 268 -11.88 -7.27 -11.27
C ASP A 268 -10.56 -8.03 -11.54
N ARG A 269 -9.56 -7.36 -12.11
CA ARG A 269 -8.23 -7.96 -12.37
C ARG A 269 -7.42 -8.27 -11.11
N VAL A 270 -7.66 -7.57 -10.01
CA VAL A 270 -7.05 -7.86 -8.70
C VAL A 270 -7.97 -8.71 -7.80
N SER A 271 -9.09 -9.19 -8.33
CA SER A 271 -10.04 -10.02 -7.59
C SER A 271 -10.03 -11.46 -8.10
N HIS A 272 -10.39 -12.39 -7.22
CA HIS A 272 -10.72 -13.77 -7.51
C HIS A 272 -12.12 -14.09 -6.97
N SER A 273 -12.62 -15.31 -7.19
CA SER A 273 -13.98 -15.71 -6.79
C SER A 273 -14.27 -15.65 -5.28
N GLY A 274 -13.23 -15.56 -4.45
CA GLY A 274 -13.32 -15.46 -3.00
C GLY A 274 -13.02 -14.06 -2.45
N THR A 275 -12.70 -13.10 -3.33
CA THR A 275 -12.38 -11.74 -2.92
C THR A 275 -13.60 -11.07 -2.33
N THR A 276 -13.46 -10.55 -1.11
CA THR A 276 -14.48 -9.71 -0.49
C THR A 276 -14.11 -8.25 -0.74
N LEU A 277 -14.98 -7.52 -1.43
CA LEU A 277 -14.86 -6.07 -1.62
C LEU A 277 -15.77 -5.35 -0.63
N MET A 278 -15.20 -4.43 0.14
CA MET A 278 -15.93 -3.60 1.08
C MET A 278 -15.57 -2.13 0.87
N PHE A 279 -16.56 -1.26 1.01
CA PHE A 279 -16.37 0.17 0.86
C PHE A 279 -17.01 0.93 2.01
N ARG A 280 -16.45 2.11 2.30
CA ARG A 280 -16.96 3.04 3.30
C ARG A 280 -18.01 3.95 2.66
N ASP A 281 -19.19 4.00 3.26
CA ASP A 281 -20.28 4.93 2.93
C ASP A 281 -20.63 5.74 4.18
N GLY A 282 -20.12 6.97 4.24
CA GLY A 282 -20.12 7.77 5.47
C GLY A 282 -19.31 7.07 6.57
N ASP A 283 -19.98 6.68 7.66
CA ASP A 283 -19.35 5.94 8.77
C ASP A 283 -19.64 4.43 8.77
N ALA A 284 -20.40 3.96 7.77
CA ALA A 284 -20.75 2.55 7.65
C ALA A 284 -19.84 1.85 6.62
N TRP A 285 -19.49 0.60 6.92
CA TRP A 285 -18.85 -0.29 5.96
C TRP A 285 -19.90 -1.20 5.32
N LYS A 286 -19.90 -1.23 3.98
CA LYS A 286 -20.83 -2.00 3.15
C LYS A 286 -20.05 -2.98 2.28
N SER A 287 -20.56 -4.20 2.14
CA SER A 287 -20.04 -5.16 1.18
C SER A 287 -20.54 -4.80 -0.22
N TYR A 288 -19.63 -4.81 -1.19
CA TYR A 288 -20.00 -4.66 -2.59
C TYR A 288 -20.39 -6.02 -3.16
N GLN A 289 -21.68 -6.20 -3.46
CA GLN A 289 -22.13 -7.37 -4.22
C GLN A 289 -22.05 -7.02 -5.70
N GLN A 290 -20.99 -7.50 -6.34
CA GLN A 290 -20.90 -7.45 -7.80
C GLN A 290 -22.08 -8.27 -8.31
N ASN A 291 -23.02 -7.59 -8.98
CA ASN A 291 -24.24 -8.20 -9.51
C ASN A 291 -23.83 -9.05 -10.72
N THR A 292 -23.08 -10.12 -10.47
CA THR A 292 -22.69 -11.10 -11.48
C THR A 292 -23.97 -11.86 -11.80
N ALA A 293 -24.70 -11.36 -12.80
CA ALA A 293 -25.77 -12.13 -13.41
C ALA A 293 -25.19 -13.52 -13.69
N PRO A 294 -25.77 -14.60 -13.15
CA PRO A 294 -25.21 -15.93 -13.32
C PRO A 294 -25.14 -16.19 -14.82
N LEU A 295 -23.91 -16.28 -15.33
CA LEU A 295 -23.66 -16.54 -16.74
C LEU A 295 -24.20 -17.96 -17.00
N ARG A 296 -25.48 -18.04 -17.39
CA ARG A 296 -26.11 -19.30 -17.76
C ARG A 296 -25.36 -19.79 -19.00
N ARG A 297 -24.45 -20.75 -18.80
CA ARG A 297 -23.85 -21.47 -19.92
C ARG A 297 -24.99 -22.15 -20.67
N ALA A 298 -25.18 -21.76 -21.92
CA ALA A 298 -26.03 -22.50 -22.84
C ALA A 298 -25.42 -23.91 -22.97
N ALA A 299 -26.25 -24.92 -22.74
CA ALA A 299 -25.93 -26.33 -22.90
C ALA A 299 -26.05 -26.75 -24.37
#